data_AF-A0A8J9SXK5-F1
#
_entry.id   AF-A0A8J9SXK5-F1
#
_cell.length_a   1.000
_cell.length_b   1.000
_cell.length_c   1.000
_cell.angle_alpha   90.00
_cell.angle_beta   90.00
_cell.angle_gamma   90.00
#
_symmetry.space_group_name_H-M   'P 1'
#
loop_
_entity.id
_entity.type
_entity.pdbx_description
1 polymer ?
#
loop_
_entity_poly.entity_id
_entity_poly.type
_entity_poly.pdbx_seq_one_letter_code
_entity_poly.pdbx_strand_id
1 'polypeptide(L)'
;MIRVGAHGTSREPCSVKEDADDRCYLQALLLCFFASQNRSLVATRFLVESLLEMHLEGFTLADMEVMLSLARLESGGRLVEPLEQEILLSWCAMVMLTLETVGLPRRPYAEERRKKREARGEQKGRMELGMQGFVAQIIDMYRRGFDAKRMLLQQSLAQEEDGAVSQGTSIMQQNTRLIILTLEVLRESHMETSMPLSPSVLTPAAGEESVSSMDSDDEARSEIASSTDEPSVDRGGVSEQITASEEDTGTPEMGGEPMEEAASQTPQEPNPPVEYIFDFLPERRKAEVLATQSREGRDLQTRSAALHLLMAFVGAHLQLLYSVQAFVEKAYVCYRQGYTVQQLYEAIAPEEVVHGTSGALPVAAENPAESHKANKLLFGQWLSIVYMTFAQMGAKREGGAESTEGWAWIETPEQSDRGVIEAYRLADFVKNTLRIQAETEEKEGGGLEVTRTAAETAFFEHFKSSDEVSRMAQKQVEEGTSVVKVEDPSLRASSPLLTMLSHFTGLVKLSLDLLRRRQQQEMAVSSTTTGQ
;
A
#
# COMPACT_ATOMS: atom_id res chain seq x y z
N MET A 1 -32.42 -56.88 -3.65
CA MET A 1 -32.02 -55.60 -4.28
C MET A 1 -31.71 -54.61 -3.17
N ILE A 2 -30.43 -54.42 -2.84
CA ILE A 2 -29.96 -53.40 -1.90
C ILE A 2 -28.98 -52.54 -2.70
N ARG A 3 -29.36 -51.29 -3.00
CA ARG A 3 -28.48 -50.30 -3.61
C ARG A 3 -27.61 -49.72 -2.51
N VAL A 4 -26.32 -50.06 -2.52
CA VAL A 4 -25.29 -49.37 -1.75
C VAL A 4 -24.93 -48.11 -2.53
N GLY A 5 -25.35 -46.95 -2.02
CA GLY A 5 -24.98 -45.64 -2.54
C GLY A 5 -23.57 -45.29 -2.08
N ALA A 6 -22.61 -45.34 -3.01
CA ALA A 6 -21.26 -44.85 -2.79
C ALA A 6 -21.25 -43.31 -2.86
N HIS A 7 -21.49 -42.65 -1.72
CA HIS A 7 -21.09 -41.26 -1.54
C HIS A 7 -19.59 -41.23 -1.22
N GLY A 8 -18.76 -41.31 -2.27
CA GLY A 8 -17.36 -40.98 -2.18
C GLY A 8 -17.20 -39.47 -1.99
N THR A 9 -17.26 -39.00 -0.74
CA THR A 9 -16.76 -37.67 -0.39
C THR A 9 -15.24 -37.72 -0.53
N SER A 10 -14.75 -37.41 -1.72
CA SER A 10 -13.36 -37.08 -1.96
C SER A 10 -12.99 -35.91 -1.04
N ARG A 11 -12.39 -36.22 0.11
CA ARG A 11 -11.72 -35.22 0.95
C ARG A 11 -10.55 -34.71 0.11
N GLU A 12 -10.75 -33.59 -0.56
CA GLU A 12 -9.63 -32.83 -1.10
C GLU A 12 -8.61 -32.61 0.03
N PRO A 13 -7.31 -32.74 -0.25
CA PRO A 13 -6.28 -32.51 0.76
C PRO A 13 -6.36 -31.06 1.23
N CYS A 14 -6.85 -30.86 2.46
CA CYS A 14 -7.09 -29.56 3.09
C CYS A 14 -5.84 -28.65 3.08
N SER A 15 -4.64 -29.24 3.05
CA SER A 15 -3.36 -28.52 3.16
C SER A 15 -3.03 -27.61 1.98
N VAL A 16 -3.43 -27.96 0.74
CA VAL A 16 -2.99 -27.19 -0.45
C VAL A 16 -3.66 -25.82 -0.54
N LYS A 17 -4.89 -25.67 -0.03
CA LYS A 17 -5.61 -24.40 -0.03
C LYS A 17 -5.08 -23.45 1.04
N GLU A 18 -4.77 -23.98 2.23
CA GLU A 18 -4.18 -23.21 3.33
C GLU A 18 -2.85 -22.56 2.91
N ASP A 19 -1.98 -23.30 2.20
CA ASP A 19 -0.70 -22.77 1.71
C ASP A 19 -0.86 -21.59 0.71
N ALA A 20 -1.95 -21.54 -0.04
CA ALA A 20 -2.21 -20.46 -1.00
C ALA A 20 -2.67 -19.18 -0.30
N ASP A 21 -3.56 -19.31 0.69
CA ASP A 21 -4.08 -18.20 1.48
C ASP A 21 -2.95 -17.54 2.30
N ASP A 22 -2.09 -18.34 2.93
CA ASP A 22 -0.90 -17.88 3.68
C ASP A 22 0.04 -17.03 2.79
N ARG A 23 0.22 -17.44 1.53
CA ARG A 23 1.05 -16.72 0.56
C ARG A 23 0.47 -15.36 0.17
N CYS A 24 -0.85 -15.24 0.07
CA CYS A 24 -1.50 -13.97 -0.24
C CYS A 24 -1.25 -12.92 0.86
N TYR A 25 -1.41 -13.31 2.13
CA TYR A 25 -1.10 -12.43 3.26
C TYR A 25 0.37 -12.02 3.30
N LEU A 26 1.28 -12.98 3.08
CA LEU A 26 2.70 -12.70 3.07
C LEU A 26 3.09 -11.72 1.96
N GLN A 27 2.50 -11.86 0.76
CA GLN A 27 2.73 -10.93 -0.34
C GLN A 27 2.26 -9.52 0.01
N ALA A 28 1.05 -9.39 0.59
CA ALA A 28 0.53 -8.10 1.06
C ALA A 28 1.48 -7.44 2.07
N LEU A 29 1.92 -8.23 3.06
CA LEU A 29 2.81 -7.81 4.13
C LEU A 29 4.16 -7.30 3.58
N LEU A 30 4.78 -8.04 2.66
CA LEU A 30 6.06 -7.67 2.05
C LEU A 30 5.95 -6.38 1.22
N LEU A 31 4.90 -6.24 0.41
CA LEU A 31 4.69 -5.03 -0.40
C LEU A 31 4.48 -3.80 0.48
N CYS A 32 3.66 -3.91 1.54
CA CYS A 32 3.47 -2.81 2.48
C CYS A 32 4.75 -2.50 3.26
N PHE A 33 5.50 -3.52 3.68
CA PHE A 33 6.78 -3.34 4.37
C PHE A 33 7.76 -2.53 3.52
N PHE A 34 7.98 -2.97 2.28
CA PHE A 34 8.86 -2.27 1.34
C PHE A 34 8.40 -0.85 1.03
N ALA A 35 7.11 -0.63 0.79
CA ALA A 35 6.58 0.69 0.55
C ALA A 35 6.64 1.61 1.79
N SER A 36 6.60 1.04 2.99
CA SER A 36 6.67 1.80 4.25
C SER A 36 8.10 2.14 4.70
N GLN A 37 9.14 1.53 4.14
CA GLN A 37 10.54 1.93 4.40
C GLN A 37 10.78 3.42 4.08
N ASN A 38 10.03 3.98 3.12
CA ASN A 38 10.00 5.40 2.78
C ASN A 38 9.14 6.28 3.71
N ARG A 39 8.86 5.80 4.92
CA ARG A 39 7.98 6.47 5.89
C ARG A 39 6.59 6.73 5.33
N SER A 40 6.12 5.93 4.37
CA SER A 40 4.77 6.02 3.80
C SER A 40 3.71 5.76 4.87
N LEU A 41 2.85 6.73 5.18
CA LEU A 41 1.73 6.54 6.12
C LEU A 41 0.72 5.55 5.57
N VAL A 42 0.42 5.68 4.27
CA VAL A 42 -0.52 4.84 3.56
C VAL A 42 -0.03 3.38 3.55
N ALA A 43 1.23 3.13 3.19
CA ALA A 43 1.74 1.77 3.23
C ALA A 43 1.82 1.18 4.64
N THR A 44 2.16 2.01 5.64
CA THR A 44 2.16 1.57 7.05
C THR A 44 0.74 1.23 7.52
N ARG A 45 -0.27 2.00 7.10
CA ARG A 45 -1.67 1.71 7.36
C ARG A 45 -2.08 0.39 6.72
N PHE A 46 -1.75 0.16 5.46
CA PHE A 46 -2.05 -1.10 4.76
C PHE A 46 -1.32 -2.31 5.36
N LEU A 47 -0.12 -2.11 5.90
CA LEU A 47 0.58 -3.13 6.69
C LEU A 47 -0.23 -3.48 7.95
N VAL A 48 -0.74 -2.48 8.67
CA VAL A 48 -1.60 -2.65 9.85
C VAL A 48 -2.90 -3.37 9.47
N GLU A 49 -3.57 -2.98 8.38
CA GLU A 49 -4.80 -3.64 7.90
C GLU A 49 -4.56 -5.11 7.54
N SER A 50 -3.43 -5.41 6.90
CA SER A 50 -3.02 -6.79 6.58
C SER A 50 -2.80 -7.61 7.86
N LEU A 51 -2.07 -7.07 8.83
CA LEU A 51 -1.79 -7.74 10.10
C LEU A 51 -3.05 -7.87 10.98
N LEU A 52 -3.97 -6.93 10.89
CA LEU A 52 -5.27 -6.98 11.54
C LEU A 52 -6.09 -8.16 11.02
N GLU A 53 -6.19 -8.33 9.70
CA GLU A 53 -6.89 -9.49 9.12
C GLU A 53 -6.19 -10.80 9.50
N MET A 54 -4.86 -10.86 9.43
CA MET A 54 -4.09 -12.03 9.89
C MET A 54 -4.35 -12.33 11.38
N HIS A 55 -4.49 -11.32 12.23
CA HIS A 55 -4.84 -11.50 13.63
C HIS A 55 -6.24 -12.11 13.79
N LEU A 56 -7.22 -11.60 13.04
CA LEU A 56 -8.60 -12.11 13.05
C LEU A 56 -8.68 -13.57 12.56
N GLU A 57 -7.83 -13.94 11.61
CA GLU A 57 -7.61 -15.29 11.08
C GLU A 57 -6.81 -16.22 12.03
N GLY A 58 -6.23 -15.66 13.11
CA GLY A 58 -5.54 -16.43 14.13
C GLY A 58 -4.08 -16.74 13.84
N PHE A 59 -3.45 -16.00 12.91
CA PHE A 59 -2.01 -16.05 12.73
C PHE A 59 -1.29 -15.54 13.98
N THR A 60 -0.15 -16.15 14.30
CA THR A 60 0.75 -15.71 15.36
C THR A 60 2.03 -15.13 14.79
N LEU A 61 2.84 -14.50 15.64
CA LEU A 61 4.16 -14.03 15.25
C LEU A 61 5.06 -15.18 14.74
N ALA A 62 4.97 -16.35 15.37
CA ALA A 62 5.69 -17.54 14.94
C ALA A 62 5.28 -18.01 13.53
N ASP A 63 4.00 -17.89 13.16
CA ASP A 63 3.57 -18.21 11.79
C ASP A 63 4.22 -17.27 10.77
N MET A 64 4.27 -15.98 11.09
CA MET A 64 4.91 -14.97 10.22
C MET A 64 6.40 -15.21 10.07
N GLU A 65 7.09 -15.60 11.14
CA GLU A 65 8.51 -15.98 11.10
C GLU A 65 8.75 -17.19 10.19
N VAL A 66 7.90 -18.22 10.28
CA VAL A 66 7.99 -19.40 9.42
C VAL A 66 7.69 -19.04 7.96
N MET A 67 6.61 -18.29 7.69
CA MET A 67 6.24 -17.84 6.35
C MET A 67 7.34 -17.02 5.68
N LEU A 68 7.92 -16.05 6.41
CA LEU A 68 9.04 -15.24 5.92
C LEU A 68 10.29 -16.09 5.65
N SER A 69 10.59 -17.04 6.53
CA SER A 69 11.75 -17.92 6.37
C SER A 69 11.59 -18.84 5.15
N LEU A 70 10.39 -19.37 4.91
CA LEU A 70 10.08 -20.18 3.73
C LEU A 70 10.17 -19.36 2.45
N ALA A 71 9.55 -18.17 2.40
CA ALA A 71 9.63 -17.31 1.21
C ALA A 71 11.06 -16.85 0.91
N ARG A 72 11.85 -16.56 1.95
CA ARG A 72 13.27 -16.28 1.80
C ARG A 72 14.02 -17.48 1.22
N LEU A 73 13.75 -18.70 1.67
CA LEU A 73 14.33 -19.91 1.08
C LEU A 73 13.94 -20.10 -0.39
N GLU A 74 12.65 -19.93 -0.73
CA GLU A 74 12.12 -20.04 -2.10
C GLU A 74 12.74 -19.01 -3.05
N SER A 75 13.08 -17.84 -2.55
CA SER A 75 13.75 -16.76 -3.29
C SER A 75 15.27 -16.90 -3.44
N GLY A 76 15.87 -17.99 -2.91
CA GLY A 76 17.32 -18.14 -2.86
C GLY A 76 18.00 -17.12 -1.93
N GLY A 77 17.30 -16.67 -0.89
CA GLY A 77 17.82 -15.75 0.13
C GLY A 77 17.80 -14.27 -0.26
N ARG A 78 17.25 -13.90 -1.43
CA ARG A 78 17.32 -12.54 -1.98
C ARG A 78 16.08 -11.68 -1.72
N LEU A 79 15.00 -12.26 -1.21
CA LEU A 79 13.73 -11.54 -1.02
C LEU A 79 13.83 -10.46 0.06
N VAL A 80 14.36 -10.80 1.24
CA VAL A 80 14.49 -9.90 2.40
C VAL A 80 15.86 -10.16 3.04
N GLU A 81 16.60 -9.10 3.34
CA GLU A 81 17.85 -9.23 4.09
C GLU A 81 17.59 -9.70 5.53
N PRO A 82 18.55 -10.38 6.20
CA PRO A 82 18.36 -10.83 7.59
C PRO A 82 17.91 -9.70 8.53
N LEU A 83 18.53 -8.52 8.41
CA LEU A 83 18.19 -7.37 9.24
C LEU A 83 16.78 -6.83 8.93
N GLU A 84 16.40 -6.77 7.65
CA GLU A 84 15.06 -6.36 7.25
C GLU A 84 13.99 -7.34 7.75
N GLN A 85 14.29 -8.64 7.75
CA GLN A 85 13.42 -9.68 8.29
C GLN A 85 13.19 -9.47 9.80
N GLU A 86 14.24 -9.16 10.56
CA GLU A 86 14.13 -8.84 12.00
C GLU A 86 13.31 -7.56 12.23
N ILE A 87 13.51 -6.52 11.40
CA ILE A 87 12.73 -5.27 11.47
C ILE A 87 11.24 -5.55 11.18
N LEU A 88 10.94 -6.31 10.12
CA LEU A 88 9.57 -6.66 9.76
C LEU A 88 8.90 -7.49 10.86
N LEU A 89 9.60 -8.48 11.42
CA LEU A 89 9.06 -9.28 12.54
C LEU A 89 8.82 -8.41 13.79
N SER A 90 9.70 -7.47 14.07
CA SER A 90 9.49 -6.48 15.15
C SER A 90 8.23 -5.67 14.91
N TRP A 91 7.99 -5.18 13.69
CA TRP A 91 6.78 -4.44 13.34
C TRP A 91 5.52 -5.29 13.45
N CYS A 92 5.57 -6.55 12.98
CA CYS A 92 4.49 -7.51 13.14
C CYS A 92 4.15 -7.73 14.63
N ALA A 93 5.18 -7.87 15.46
CA ALA A 93 5.02 -8.02 16.90
C ALA A 93 4.36 -6.79 17.54
N MET A 94 4.78 -5.58 17.16
CA MET A 94 4.19 -4.33 17.67
C MET A 94 2.69 -4.25 17.40
N VAL A 95 2.27 -4.54 16.17
CA VAL A 95 0.84 -4.53 15.79
C VAL A 95 0.09 -5.63 16.53
N MET A 96 0.57 -6.88 16.46
CA MET A 96 -0.08 -8.03 17.11
C MET A 96 -0.25 -7.86 18.63
N LEU A 97 0.80 -7.40 19.31
CA LEU A 97 0.74 -7.13 20.75
C LEU A 97 -0.22 -5.98 21.08
N THR A 98 -0.33 -4.98 20.20
CA THR A 98 -1.31 -3.90 20.36
C THR A 98 -2.72 -4.45 20.29
N LEU A 99 -3.04 -5.26 19.27
CA LEU A 99 -4.34 -5.91 19.08
C LEU A 99 -4.71 -6.81 20.28
N GLU A 100 -3.75 -7.59 20.79
CA GLU A 100 -3.94 -8.41 21.99
C GLU A 100 -4.16 -7.57 23.25
N THR A 101 -3.42 -6.47 23.41
CA THR A 101 -3.48 -5.62 24.61
C THR A 101 -4.78 -4.83 24.70
N VAL A 102 -5.34 -4.39 23.57
CA VAL A 102 -6.69 -3.79 23.55
C VAL A 102 -7.80 -4.84 23.65
N GLY A 103 -7.44 -6.13 23.57
CA GLY A 103 -8.35 -7.27 23.61
C GLY A 103 -9.33 -7.24 22.44
N LEU A 104 -8.82 -7.10 21.22
CA LEU A 104 -9.61 -7.32 20.02
C LEU A 104 -10.01 -8.80 19.94
N PRO A 105 -11.30 -9.14 19.82
CA PRO A 105 -11.74 -10.52 19.68
C PRO A 105 -11.30 -11.08 18.33
N ARG A 106 -10.84 -12.34 18.32
CA ARG A 106 -10.56 -13.08 17.10
C ARG A 106 -11.80 -13.83 16.63
N ARG A 107 -11.80 -14.28 15.38
CA ARG A 107 -12.88 -15.13 14.86
C ARG A 107 -12.92 -16.47 15.62
N PRO A 108 -14.08 -17.14 15.73
CA PRO A 108 -14.21 -18.35 16.55
C PRO A 108 -13.21 -19.47 16.23
N TYR A 109 -12.93 -19.72 14.95
CA TYR A 109 -11.94 -20.73 14.54
C TYR A 109 -10.49 -20.33 14.86
N ALA A 110 -10.19 -19.02 14.85
CA ALA A 110 -8.89 -18.48 15.21
C ALA A 110 -8.60 -18.68 16.71
N GLU A 111 -9.63 -18.51 17.56
CA GLU A 111 -9.56 -18.83 19.00
C GLU A 111 -9.29 -20.33 19.23
N GLU A 112 -9.90 -21.23 18.46
CA GLU A 112 -9.63 -22.67 18.54
C GLU A 112 -8.18 -23.01 18.17
N ARG A 113 -7.65 -22.41 17.08
CA ARG A 113 -6.25 -22.55 16.66
C ARG A 113 -5.30 -22.09 17.75
N ARG A 114 -5.59 -20.95 18.39
CA ARG A 114 -4.82 -20.40 19.51
C ARG A 114 -4.81 -21.34 20.71
N LYS A 115 -5.98 -21.80 21.18
CA LYS A 115 -6.09 -22.72 22.33
C LYS A 115 -5.30 -24.01 22.10
N LYS A 116 -5.32 -24.53 20.88
CA LYS A 116 -4.54 -25.72 20.49
C LYS A 116 -3.03 -25.50 20.59
N ARG A 117 -2.54 -24.28 20.34
CA ARG A 117 -1.13 -23.90 20.46
C ARG A 117 -0.71 -23.66 21.90
N GLU A 118 -1.54 -22.96 22.67
CA GLU A 118 -1.32 -22.79 24.11
C GLU A 118 -1.26 -24.17 24.80
N ALA A 119 -2.10 -25.13 24.39
CA ALA A 119 -2.03 -26.51 24.86
C ALA A 119 -0.75 -27.26 24.46
N ARG A 120 -0.02 -26.83 23.43
CA ARG A 120 1.30 -27.37 23.04
C ARG A 120 2.45 -26.75 23.83
N GLY A 121 2.17 -25.79 24.70
CA GLY A 121 3.20 -25.14 25.52
C GLY A 121 4.08 -24.17 24.74
N GLU A 122 3.58 -23.60 23.65
CA GLU A 122 4.23 -22.46 22.99
C GLU A 122 4.23 -21.26 23.97
N GLN A 123 5.35 -21.09 24.68
CA GLN A 123 5.52 -19.99 25.63
C GLN A 123 5.82 -18.69 24.89
N LYS A 124 5.20 -17.60 25.33
CA LYS A 124 5.51 -16.24 24.87
C LYS A 124 7.01 -15.96 25.05
N GLY A 125 7.64 -15.47 24.00
CA GLY A 125 9.09 -15.20 24.00
C GLY A 125 9.44 -14.09 25.00
N ARG A 126 10.66 -14.11 25.54
CA ARG A 126 11.17 -13.03 26.43
C ARG A 126 11.09 -11.64 25.77
N MET A 127 11.23 -11.59 24.44
CA MET A 127 11.10 -10.37 23.65
C MET A 127 9.69 -9.79 23.70
N GLU A 128 8.65 -10.64 23.59
CA GLU A 128 7.24 -10.21 23.62
C GLU A 128 6.88 -9.55 24.95
N LEU A 129 7.39 -10.10 26.07
CA LEU A 129 7.22 -9.53 27.41
C LEU A 129 7.82 -8.12 27.54
N GLY A 130 8.99 -7.88 26.94
CA GLY A 130 9.63 -6.55 26.93
C GLY A 130 8.84 -5.54 26.09
N MET A 131 8.40 -5.97 24.90
CA MET A 131 7.62 -5.13 23.99
C MET A 131 6.21 -4.82 24.53
N GLN A 132 5.60 -5.73 25.30
CA GLN A 132 4.29 -5.53 25.90
C GLN A 132 4.25 -4.32 26.85
N GLY A 133 5.31 -4.11 27.65
CA GLY A 133 5.39 -2.93 28.52
C GLY A 133 5.44 -1.62 27.73
N PHE A 134 6.19 -1.61 26.62
CA PHE A 134 6.26 -0.46 25.71
C PHE A 134 4.90 -0.21 25.01
N VAL A 135 4.24 -1.26 24.51
CA VAL A 135 2.89 -1.16 23.91
C VAL A 135 1.88 -0.57 24.89
N ALA A 136 1.85 -1.06 26.14
CA ALA A 136 0.96 -0.56 27.17
C ALA A 136 1.18 0.94 27.46
N GLN A 137 2.43 1.39 27.49
CA GLN A 137 2.77 2.79 27.68
C GLN A 137 2.24 3.68 26.55
N ILE A 138 2.41 3.26 25.29
CA ILE A 138 1.94 4.05 24.14
C ILE A 138 0.41 4.05 24.05
N ILE A 139 -0.26 2.94 24.37
CA ILE A 139 -1.73 2.90 24.47
C ILE A 139 -2.23 3.90 25.52
N ASP A 140 -1.58 3.98 26.69
CA ASP A 140 -1.92 4.96 27.72
C ASP A 140 -1.71 6.40 27.22
N MET A 141 -0.61 6.68 26.50
CA MET A 141 -0.40 7.97 25.84
C MET A 141 -1.51 8.30 24.84
N TYR A 142 -1.90 7.33 23.99
CA TYR A 142 -2.98 7.51 23.01
C TYR A 142 -4.30 7.86 23.68
N ARG A 143 -4.66 7.17 24.77
CA ARG A 143 -5.87 7.44 25.57
C ARG A 143 -5.86 8.83 26.20
N ARG A 144 -4.69 9.40 26.49
CA ARG A 144 -4.51 10.79 26.93
C ARG A 144 -4.55 11.81 25.78
N GLY A 145 -4.90 11.37 24.57
CA GLY A 145 -5.04 12.20 23.38
C GLY A 145 -3.77 12.35 22.55
N PHE A 146 -2.78 11.46 22.68
CA PHE A 146 -1.63 11.44 21.77
C PHE A 146 -1.98 10.67 20.48
N ASP A 147 -2.43 11.37 19.44
CA ASP A 147 -2.88 10.80 18.17
C ASP A 147 -1.78 10.81 17.08
N ALA A 148 -2.06 10.26 15.88
CA ALA A 148 -1.09 10.24 14.78
C ALA A 148 -0.71 11.65 14.33
N LYS A 149 -1.64 12.62 14.40
CA LYS A 149 -1.37 14.01 14.05
C LYS A 149 -0.32 14.62 14.98
N ARG A 150 -0.46 14.46 16.29
CA ARG A 150 0.52 14.93 17.29
C ARG A 150 1.86 14.21 17.15
N MET A 151 1.85 12.91 16.89
CA MET A 151 3.06 12.15 16.63
C MET A 151 3.81 12.67 15.39
N LEU A 152 3.11 12.91 14.27
CA LEU A 152 3.71 13.45 13.05
C LEU A 152 4.31 14.85 13.29
N LEU A 153 3.61 15.70 14.05
CA LEU A 153 4.13 17.01 14.45
C LEU A 153 5.40 16.89 15.29
N GLN A 154 5.45 15.95 16.25
CA GLN A 154 6.67 15.71 17.03
C GLN A 154 7.81 15.18 16.16
N GLN A 155 7.52 14.31 15.19
CA GLN A 155 8.52 13.79 14.26
C GLN A 155 9.05 14.87 13.32
N SER A 156 8.21 15.82 12.86
CA SER A 156 8.68 16.93 12.03
C SER A 156 9.58 17.87 12.82
N LEU A 157 9.19 18.24 14.04
CA LEU A 157 10.02 19.09 14.92
C LEU A 157 11.37 18.43 15.25
N ALA A 158 11.38 17.12 15.51
CA ALA A 158 12.62 16.38 15.77
C ALA A 158 13.53 16.21 14.54
N GLN A 159 13.01 16.46 13.32
CA GLN A 159 13.80 16.40 12.08
C GLN A 159 14.39 17.75 11.68
N GLU A 160 13.80 18.86 12.14
CA GLU A 160 14.34 20.22 11.91
C GLU A 160 15.59 20.48 12.75
N GLU A 161 15.75 19.79 13.88
CA GLU A 161 17.01 19.76 14.61
C GLU A 161 18.01 18.89 13.84
N ASP A 162 18.88 19.55 13.07
CA ASP A 162 19.86 19.07 12.07
C ASP A 162 20.90 18.01 12.55
N GLY A 163 20.61 17.31 13.66
CA GLY A 163 21.37 16.19 14.17
C GLY A 163 20.97 14.88 13.50
N ALA A 164 21.96 14.08 13.10
CA ALA A 164 21.72 12.72 12.63
C ALA A 164 20.94 11.91 13.69
N VAL A 165 19.65 11.67 13.43
CA VAL A 165 18.78 10.88 14.31
C VAL A 165 19.39 9.49 14.44
N SER A 166 19.64 9.05 15.69
CA SER A 166 20.19 7.72 15.92
C SER A 166 19.26 6.64 15.35
N GLN A 167 19.83 5.55 14.83
CA GLN A 167 19.06 4.42 14.30
C GLN A 167 18.06 3.89 15.34
N GLY A 168 18.45 3.84 16.63
CA GLY A 168 17.57 3.43 17.72
C GLY A 168 16.36 4.35 17.89
N THR A 169 16.55 5.67 17.80
CA THR A 169 15.45 6.65 17.86
C THR A 169 14.50 6.47 16.69
N SER A 170 15.02 6.25 15.47
CA SER A 170 14.19 6.00 14.27
C SER A 170 13.32 4.75 14.43
N ILE A 171 13.90 3.65 14.94
CA ILE A 171 13.16 2.40 15.21
C ILE A 171 12.07 2.64 16.26
N MET A 172 12.38 3.35 17.35
CA MET A 172 11.38 3.67 18.38
C MET A 172 10.25 4.54 17.84
N GLN A 173 10.56 5.56 17.04
CA GLN A 173 9.57 6.41 16.40
C GLN A 173 8.64 5.61 15.48
N GLN A 174 9.20 4.69 14.69
CA GLN A 174 8.42 3.82 13.81
C GLN A 174 7.56 2.82 14.59
N ASN A 175 8.08 2.24 15.68
CA ASN A 175 7.32 1.35 16.55
C ASN A 175 6.16 2.08 17.25
N THR A 176 6.38 3.29 17.75
CA THR A 176 5.30 4.15 18.28
C THR A 176 4.25 4.40 17.20
N ARG A 177 4.68 4.73 15.99
CA ARG A 177 3.79 4.97 14.85
C ARG A 177 2.93 3.76 14.50
N LEU A 178 3.49 2.57 14.50
CA LEU A 178 2.73 1.34 14.25
C LEU A 178 1.63 1.13 15.29
N ILE A 179 1.92 1.33 16.58
CA ILE A 179 0.92 1.23 17.64
C ILE A 179 -0.19 2.25 17.43
N ILE A 180 0.16 3.53 17.25
CA ILE A 180 -0.82 4.61 17.11
C ILE A 180 -1.71 4.40 15.88
N LEU A 181 -1.13 4.05 14.74
CA LEU A 181 -1.90 3.74 13.52
C LEU A 181 -2.80 2.52 13.72
N THR A 182 -2.34 1.50 14.45
CA THR A 182 -3.18 0.34 14.81
C THR A 182 -4.42 0.78 15.58
N LEU A 183 -4.26 1.65 16.59
CA LEU A 183 -5.38 2.16 17.39
C LEU A 183 -6.33 3.03 16.55
N GLU A 184 -5.82 3.84 15.62
CA GLU A 184 -6.64 4.65 14.73
C GLU A 184 -7.44 3.80 13.75
N VAL A 185 -6.83 2.80 13.12
CA VAL A 185 -7.53 1.86 12.23
C VAL A 185 -8.65 1.14 12.97
N LEU A 186 -8.39 0.65 14.19
CA LEU A 186 -9.43 0.00 15.01
C LEU A 186 -10.60 0.96 15.33
N ARG A 187 -10.27 2.21 15.68
CA ARG A 187 -11.28 3.24 16.01
C ARG A 187 -12.13 3.61 14.80
N GLU A 188 -11.51 3.83 13.64
CA GLU A 188 -12.19 4.18 12.38
C GLU A 188 -13.05 3.05 11.85
N SER A 189 -12.63 1.81 12.09
CA SER A 189 -13.37 0.61 11.67
C SER A 189 -14.46 0.21 12.67
N HIS A 190 -14.64 0.98 13.75
CA HIS A 190 -15.61 0.73 14.81
C HIS A 190 -15.54 -0.70 15.37
N MET A 191 -14.34 -1.28 15.44
CA MET A 191 -14.17 -2.65 15.93
C MET A 191 -14.32 -2.68 17.45
N GLU A 192 -15.09 -3.66 17.93
CA GLU A 192 -15.28 -3.86 19.36
C GLU A 192 -13.97 -4.32 20.01
N THR A 193 -13.49 -3.56 20.99
CA THR A 193 -12.29 -3.87 21.78
C THR A 193 -12.65 -3.93 23.27
N SER A 194 -11.97 -4.79 24.02
CA SER A 194 -12.18 -4.88 25.48
C SER A 194 -11.85 -3.58 26.22
N MET A 195 -10.98 -2.75 25.63
CA MET A 195 -10.60 -1.43 26.14
C MET A 195 -11.21 -0.34 25.25
N PRO A 196 -11.89 0.69 25.80
CA PRO A 196 -12.41 1.78 24.99
C PRO A 196 -11.27 2.62 24.39
N LEU A 197 -11.31 2.79 23.07
CA LEU A 197 -10.31 3.55 22.29
C LEU A 197 -10.63 5.04 22.13
N SER A 198 -11.72 5.51 22.74
CA SER A 198 -12.05 6.94 22.70
C SER A 198 -10.96 7.72 23.44
N PRO A 199 -10.25 8.66 22.78
CA PRO A 199 -9.34 9.53 23.49
C PRO A 199 -10.18 10.24 24.56
N SER A 200 -9.71 10.20 25.81
CA SER A 200 -10.30 11.04 26.84
C SER A 200 -10.16 12.46 26.32
N VAL A 201 -11.26 13.06 25.84
CA VAL A 201 -11.33 14.49 25.62
C VAL A 201 -11.08 15.04 27.01
N LEU A 202 -9.82 15.39 27.28
CA LEU A 202 -9.49 16.23 28.40
C LEU A 202 -10.30 17.48 28.13
N THR A 203 -11.47 17.57 28.76
CA THR A 203 -12.14 18.84 29.02
C THR A 203 -11.00 19.75 29.43
N PRO A 204 -10.66 20.78 28.63
CA PRO A 204 -9.56 21.67 28.96
C PRO A 204 -9.81 22.06 30.40
N ALA A 205 -8.85 21.77 31.28
CA ALA A 205 -9.04 21.96 32.70
C ALA A 205 -9.51 23.40 32.90
N ALA A 206 -10.79 23.57 33.24
CA ALA A 206 -11.37 24.84 33.58
C ALA A 206 -10.68 25.27 34.87
N GLY A 207 -9.55 25.97 34.75
CA GLY A 207 -8.66 26.21 35.87
C GLY A 207 -7.20 26.54 35.55
N GLU A 208 -6.78 26.68 34.30
CA GLU A 208 -5.60 27.51 34.00
C GLU A 208 -6.02 28.99 34.04
N GLU A 209 -6.41 29.45 35.23
CA GLU A 209 -6.37 30.86 35.57
C GLU A 209 -4.92 31.32 35.40
N SER A 210 -4.77 32.36 34.60
CA SER A 210 -3.56 33.14 34.41
C SER A 210 -2.84 33.36 35.74
N VAL A 211 -1.70 32.70 35.92
CA VAL A 211 -0.71 33.17 36.88
C VAL A 211 -0.07 34.41 36.27
N SER A 212 -0.65 35.54 36.66
CA SER A 212 -0.14 36.88 36.47
C SER A 212 1.24 37.06 37.12
N SER A 213 2.04 37.91 36.47
CA SER A 213 3.10 38.74 37.03
C SER A 213 4.25 38.03 37.73
N MET A 214 5.37 37.92 37.01
CA MET A 214 6.67 38.11 37.64
C MET A 214 7.43 39.14 36.80
N ASP A 215 7.27 40.40 37.20
CA ASP A 215 8.08 41.53 36.77
C ASP A 215 9.56 41.17 36.92
N SER A 216 10.32 41.37 35.85
CA SER A 216 11.75 41.60 35.92
C SER A 216 12.07 42.60 34.84
N ASP A 217 12.07 43.87 35.27
CA ASP A 217 12.76 44.98 34.64
C ASP A 217 14.19 44.55 34.30
N ASP A 218 14.56 44.60 33.03
CA ASP A 218 15.93 44.98 32.70
C ASP A 218 15.97 45.73 31.36
N GLU A 219 16.44 46.97 31.45
CA GLU A 219 16.61 47.89 30.34
C GLU A 219 17.85 47.52 29.53
N ALA A 220 17.68 47.37 28.21
CA ALA A 220 18.76 47.72 27.29
C ALA A 220 18.19 48.18 25.94
N ARG A 221 18.24 49.50 25.77
CA ARG A 221 18.03 50.25 24.54
C ARG A 221 18.81 49.65 23.36
N SER A 222 18.14 49.45 22.24
CA SER A 222 18.71 49.75 20.92
C SER A 222 17.62 50.28 20.00
N GLU A 223 17.73 51.57 19.72
CA GLU A 223 17.07 52.25 18.62
C GLU A 223 17.53 51.62 17.29
N ILE A 224 16.60 51.47 16.33
CA ILE A 224 16.71 51.97 14.95
C ILE A 224 15.37 51.74 14.26
N ALA A 225 14.90 52.81 13.64
CA ALA A 225 13.66 52.97 12.91
C ALA A 225 13.62 52.24 11.56
N SER A 226 12.43 51.84 11.11
CA SER A 226 11.73 52.56 10.02
C SER A 226 10.36 51.93 9.71
N SER A 227 9.40 52.85 9.50
CA SER A 227 8.14 52.82 8.73
C SER A 227 7.81 51.53 7.96
N THR A 228 6.56 51.09 7.85
CA THR A 228 5.47 51.70 7.03
C THR A 228 4.19 50.89 7.33
N ASP A 229 3.16 51.47 7.96
CA ASP A 229 1.92 52.02 7.39
C ASP A 229 1.06 51.09 6.50
N GLU A 230 -0.26 51.16 6.77
CA GLU A 230 -1.44 50.78 5.95
C GLU A 230 -2.17 49.42 6.22
N PRO A 231 -3.50 49.31 5.99
CA PRO A 231 -4.47 49.54 7.07
C PRO A 231 -5.53 48.43 7.23
N SER A 232 -6.28 48.59 8.32
CA SER A 232 -7.54 47.95 8.70
C SER A 232 -8.57 47.80 7.58
N VAL A 233 -9.12 46.58 7.43
CA VAL A 233 -10.45 46.38 6.82
C VAL A 233 -11.36 45.69 7.81
N ASP A 234 -12.29 46.51 8.27
CA ASP A 234 -13.50 46.26 9.02
C ASP A 234 -14.50 45.47 8.14
N ARG A 235 -14.99 44.33 8.61
CA ARG A 235 -16.15 43.66 8.01
C ARG A 235 -16.96 42.87 9.03
N GLY A 236 -17.88 43.59 9.65
CA GLY A 236 -19.33 43.35 9.49
C GLY A 236 -19.83 41.98 9.93
N GLY A 237 -20.40 41.94 11.14
CA GLY A 237 -21.25 40.87 11.58
C GLY A 237 -22.55 40.77 10.78
N VAL A 238 -23.06 39.54 10.67
CA VAL A 238 -24.46 39.26 10.42
C VAL A 238 -24.89 38.19 11.43
N SER A 239 -25.70 38.63 12.39
CA SER A 239 -26.53 37.76 13.21
C SER A 239 -27.67 37.23 12.36
N GLU A 240 -27.82 35.91 12.26
CA GLU A 240 -29.07 35.29 11.82
C GLU A 240 -29.85 34.79 13.04
N GLN A 241 -31.06 35.32 13.14
CA GLN A 241 -32.12 34.98 14.07
C GLN A 241 -32.55 33.53 13.84
N ILE A 242 -32.44 32.69 14.87
CA ILE A 242 -33.24 31.47 14.95
C ILE A 242 -34.48 31.81 15.77
N THR A 243 -35.63 31.75 15.11
CA THR A 243 -36.96 31.95 15.65
C THR A 243 -37.29 30.84 16.65
N ALA A 244 -37.66 31.26 17.86
CA ALA A 244 -38.40 30.44 18.80
C ALA A 244 -39.79 30.13 18.21
N SER A 245 -40.23 28.88 18.35
CA SER A 245 -41.64 28.50 18.23
C SER A 245 -41.99 27.73 19.49
N GLU A 246 -42.93 28.31 20.22
CA GLU A 246 -43.57 27.82 21.43
C GLU A 246 -44.52 26.66 21.14
N GLU A 247 -44.66 25.82 22.17
CA GLU A 247 -45.88 25.14 22.63
C GLU A 247 -46.64 24.23 21.66
N ASP A 248 -46.59 22.93 21.93
CA ASP A 248 -47.85 22.18 22.05
C ASP A 248 -47.80 21.13 23.17
N THR A 249 -48.82 21.19 24.00
CA THR A 249 -49.08 20.36 25.18
C THR A 249 -50.12 19.30 24.83
N GLY A 250 -49.78 18.02 24.95
CA GLY A 250 -50.72 16.93 24.69
C GLY A 250 -50.41 15.64 25.45
N THR A 251 -51.07 15.49 26.61
CA THR A 251 -51.49 14.31 27.40
C THR A 251 -50.90 12.90 27.21
N PRO A 252 -50.74 12.13 28.30
CA PRO A 252 -50.21 10.76 28.29
C PRO A 252 -51.34 9.73 28.05
N GLU A 253 -51.24 8.94 26.99
CA GLU A 253 -52.01 7.70 26.86
C GLU A 253 -51.13 6.50 27.22
N MET A 254 -51.49 5.87 28.35
CA MET A 254 -51.09 4.52 28.69
C MET A 254 -51.66 3.54 27.67
N GLY A 255 -50.77 2.82 26.97
CA GLY A 255 -51.20 1.82 25.99
C GLY A 255 -50.11 0.83 25.64
N GLY A 256 -49.90 -0.15 26.52
CA GLY A 256 -49.37 -1.49 26.21
C GLY A 256 -48.05 -1.54 25.44
N GLU A 257 -46.93 -1.61 26.19
CA GLU A 257 -45.66 -2.11 25.65
C GLU A 257 -45.87 -3.56 25.15
N PRO A 258 -45.73 -3.84 23.84
CA PRO A 258 -45.37 -5.19 23.47
C PRO A 258 -43.98 -5.41 24.06
N MET A 259 -43.81 -6.49 24.84
CA MET A 259 -42.47 -7.04 25.07
C MET A 259 -41.86 -7.26 23.69
N GLU A 260 -41.07 -6.29 23.24
CA GLU A 260 -40.10 -6.49 22.18
C GLU A 260 -39.25 -7.66 22.66
N GLU A 261 -39.48 -8.83 22.06
CA GLU A 261 -38.50 -9.90 22.05
C GLU A 261 -37.17 -9.21 21.77
N ALA A 262 -36.32 -9.16 22.79
CA ALA A 262 -34.95 -8.72 22.66
C ALA A 262 -34.34 -9.61 21.59
N ALA A 263 -34.44 -9.14 20.34
CA ALA A 263 -33.93 -9.82 19.18
C ALA A 263 -32.48 -10.11 19.55
N SER A 264 -32.15 -11.39 19.67
CA SER A 264 -30.81 -11.83 19.94
C SER A 264 -29.97 -11.30 18.78
N GLN A 265 -29.41 -10.10 18.96
CA GLN A 265 -28.47 -9.51 18.03
C GLN A 265 -27.29 -10.45 18.08
N THR A 266 -27.23 -11.34 17.10
CA THR A 266 -26.06 -12.15 16.86
C THR A 266 -24.88 -11.18 16.81
N PRO A 267 -23.85 -11.37 17.65
CA PRO A 267 -22.70 -10.48 17.69
C PRO A 267 -22.22 -10.20 16.28
N GLN A 268 -22.25 -8.93 15.88
CA GLN A 268 -21.85 -8.55 14.54
C GLN A 268 -20.36 -8.86 14.39
N GLU A 269 -20.02 -9.69 13.41
CA GLU A 269 -18.61 -10.03 13.19
C GLU A 269 -17.81 -8.77 12.86
N PRO A 270 -16.61 -8.60 13.45
CA PRO A 270 -15.77 -7.45 13.18
C PRO A 270 -15.39 -7.44 11.69
N ASN A 271 -15.78 -6.37 10.99
CA ASN A 271 -15.43 -6.14 9.59
C ASN A 271 -14.33 -5.07 9.50
N PRO A 272 -13.07 -5.45 9.27
CA PRO A 272 -11.98 -4.50 9.10
C PRO A 272 -12.14 -3.72 7.78
N PRO A 273 -11.41 -2.60 7.61
CA PRO A 273 -11.37 -1.90 6.35
C PRO A 273 -10.64 -2.80 5.36
N VAL A 274 -11.37 -3.27 4.36
CA VAL A 274 -10.91 -4.30 3.42
C VAL A 274 -10.44 -3.71 2.09
N GLU A 275 -10.47 -2.39 1.90
CA GLU A 275 -10.19 -1.74 0.61
C GLU A 275 -8.84 -2.14 0.01
N TYR A 276 -7.75 -2.10 0.78
CA TYR A 276 -6.45 -2.56 0.29
C TYR A 276 -6.36 -4.08 0.23
N ILE A 277 -6.70 -4.75 1.34
CA ILE A 277 -6.44 -6.17 1.52
C ILE A 277 -7.37 -7.08 0.70
N PHE A 278 -8.45 -6.55 0.11
CA PHE A 278 -9.48 -7.34 -0.56
C PHE A 278 -8.89 -8.34 -1.57
N ASP A 279 -7.96 -7.90 -2.42
CA ASP A 279 -7.31 -8.78 -3.40
C ASP A 279 -6.43 -9.88 -2.79
N PHE A 280 -5.95 -9.67 -1.57
CA PHE A 280 -5.13 -10.61 -0.80
C PHE A 280 -5.94 -11.49 0.15
N LEU A 281 -7.25 -11.24 0.27
CA LEU A 281 -8.10 -12.10 1.08
C LEU A 281 -8.23 -13.49 0.44
N PRO A 282 -8.32 -14.55 1.28
CA PRO A 282 -8.77 -15.87 0.83
C PRO A 282 -10.07 -15.78 0.05
N GLU A 283 -10.25 -16.64 -0.96
CA GLU A 283 -11.46 -16.61 -1.81
C GLU A 283 -12.75 -16.77 -1.00
N ARG A 284 -12.72 -17.56 0.08
CA ARG A 284 -13.83 -17.66 1.02
C ARG A 284 -14.17 -16.29 1.62
N ARG A 285 -13.17 -15.56 2.07
CA ARG A 285 -13.36 -14.26 2.74
C ARG A 285 -13.76 -13.18 1.75
N LYS A 286 -13.21 -13.19 0.53
CA LYS A 286 -13.68 -12.33 -0.58
C LYS A 286 -15.17 -12.52 -0.84
N ALA A 287 -15.64 -13.77 -0.91
CA ALA A 287 -17.05 -14.07 -1.13
C ALA A 287 -17.94 -13.54 0.02
N GLU A 288 -17.50 -13.66 1.27
CA GLU A 288 -18.19 -13.10 2.44
C GLU A 288 -18.27 -11.56 2.38
N VAL A 289 -17.16 -10.88 2.06
CA VAL A 289 -17.12 -9.42 1.90
C VAL A 289 -18.04 -8.98 0.76
N LEU A 290 -17.98 -9.63 -0.40
CA LEU A 290 -18.85 -9.29 -1.54
C LEU A 290 -20.33 -9.55 -1.25
N ALA A 291 -20.65 -10.60 -0.48
CA ALA A 291 -22.03 -10.90 -0.09
C ALA A 291 -22.62 -9.81 0.83
N THR A 292 -21.79 -9.19 1.67
CA THR A 292 -22.21 -8.07 2.53
C THR A 292 -22.30 -6.74 1.78
N GLN A 293 -21.53 -6.56 0.70
CA GLN A 293 -21.48 -5.33 -0.09
C GLN A 293 -22.23 -5.44 -1.43
N SER A 294 -23.57 -5.53 -1.35
CA SER A 294 -24.46 -5.85 -2.48
C SER A 294 -24.45 -4.86 -3.68
N ARG A 295 -23.79 -3.69 -3.62
CA ARG A 295 -23.76 -2.71 -4.72
C ARG A 295 -22.39 -2.14 -5.09
N GLU A 296 -21.38 -2.28 -4.23
CA GLU A 296 -20.08 -1.60 -4.38
C GLU A 296 -18.92 -2.56 -4.72
N GLY A 297 -19.22 -3.86 -4.91
CA GLY A 297 -18.18 -4.89 -5.05
C GLY A 297 -17.19 -4.66 -6.22
N ARG A 298 -17.64 -4.10 -7.35
CA ARG A 298 -16.74 -3.78 -8.48
C ARG A 298 -15.84 -2.58 -8.18
N ASP A 299 -16.39 -1.56 -7.53
CA ASP A 299 -15.64 -0.35 -7.19
C ASP A 299 -14.58 -0.68 -6.12
N LEU A 300 -14.96 -1.52 -5.13
CA LEU A 300 -14.02 -2.06 -4.15
C LEU A 300 -12.90 -2.88 -4.82
N GLN A 301 -13.23 -3.78 -5.74
CA GLN A 301 -12.23 -4.57 -6.48
C GLN A 301 -11.27 -3.69 -7.29
N THR A 302 -11.82 -2.69 -7.99
CA THR A 302 -11.01 -1.75 -8.77
C THR A 302 -10.06 -0.96 -7.87
N ARG A 303 -10.58 -0.48 -6.73
CA ARG A 303 -9.80 0.24 -5.73
C ARG A 303 -8.73 -0.62 -5.09
N SER A 304 -9.04 -1.85 -4.68
CA SER A 304 -8.05 -2.80 -4.14
C SER A 304 -6.94 -3.09 -5.14
N ALA A 305 -7.31 -3.33 -6.40
CA ALA A 305 -6.34 -3.57 -7.46
C ALA A 305 -5.42 -2.37 -7.69
N ALA A 306 -5.99 -1.16 -7.67
CA ALA A 306 -5.24 0.08 -7.81
C ALA A 306 -4.29 0.34 -6.63
N LEU A 307 -4.72 0.09 -5.39
CA LEU A 307 -3.90 0.25 -4.20
C LEU A 307 -2.77 -0.80 -4.11
N HIS A 308 -3.01 -2.04 -4.55
CA HIS A 308 -1.96 -3.04 -4.71
C HIS A 308 -0.91 -2.56 -5.72
N LEU A 309 -1.34 -2.13 -6.90
CA LEU A 309 -0.44 -1.55 -7.89
C LEU A 309 0.34 -0.36 -7.33
N LEU A 310 -0.29 0.50 -6.52
CA LEU A 310 0.38 1.63 -5.87
C LEU A 310 1.47 1.15 -4.90
N MET A 311 1.20 0.18 -4.03
CA MET A 311 2.21 -0.35 -3.09
C MET A 311 3.39 -1.00 -3.82
N ALA A 312 3.08 -1.79 -4.85
CA ALA A 312 4.10 -2.38 -5.70
C ALA A 312 4.91 -1.31 -6.44
N PHE A 313 4.27 -0.23 -6.92
CA PHE A 313 4.94 0.91 -7.54
C PHE A 313 5.87 1.64 -6.56
N VAL A 314 5.44 1.93 -5.34
CA VAL A 314 6.28 2.60 -4.33
C VAL A 314 7.52 1.76 -4.02
N GLY A 315 7.34 0.46 -3.78
CA GLY A 315 8.47 -0.44 -3.55
C GLY A 315 9.37 -0.59 -4.79
N ALA A 316 8.78 -0.61 -5.99
CA ALA A 316 9.53 -0.68 -7.24
C ALA A 316 10.36 0.57 -7.49
N HIS A 317 9.85 1.73 -7.09
CA HIS A 317 10.57 3.00 -7.15
C HIS A 317 11.80 3.01 -6.24
N LEU A 318 11.75 2.29 -5.12
CA LEU A 318 12.89 1.98 -4.26
C LEU A 318 13.85 0.95 -4.84
N GLN A 319 13.69 0.58 -6.11
CA GLN A 319 14.53 -0.39 -6.81
C GLN A 319 14.45 -1.81 -6.23
N LEU A 320 13.36 -2.12 -5.51
CA LEU A 320 13.14 -3.44 -4.95
C LEU A 320 12.55 -4.34 -6.04
N LEU A 321 13.35 -5.28 -6.52
CA LEU A 321 13.00 -6.18 -7.63
C LEU A 321 11.68 -6.92 -7.39
N TYR A 322 11.45 -7.40 -6.17
CA TYR A 322 10.22 -8.07 -5.80
C TYR A 322 8.98 -7.20 -6.08
N SER A 323 9.04 -5.93 -5.71
CA SER A 323 7.95 -4.98 -5.90
C SER A 323 7.72 -4.67 -7.39
N VAL A 324 8.78 -4.61 -8.20
CA VAL A 324 8.66 -4.44 -9.67
C VAL A 324 7.98 -5.66 -10.29
N GLN A 325 8.38 -6.88 -9.89
CA GLN A 325 7.76 -8.11 -10.36
C GLN A 325 6.28 -8.17 -9.97
N ALA A 326 5.97 -7.87 -8.71
CA ALA A 326 4.59 -7.81 -8.21
C ALA A 326 3.76 -6.76 -8.96
N PHE A 327 4.34 -5.60 -9.30
CA PHE A 327 3.67 -4.57 -10.09
C PHE A 327 3.28 -5.09 -11.48
N VAL A 328 4.22 -5.71 -12.21
CA VAL A 328 3.97 -6.26 -13.55
C VAL A 328 2.97 -7.42 -13.51
N GLU A 329 3.10 -8.31 -12.52
CA GLU A 329 2.17 -9.43 -12.35
C GLU A 329 0.76 -8.96 -12.02
N LYS A 330 0.61 -8.00 -11.10
CA LYS A 330 -0.69 -7.45 -10.76
C LYS A 330 -1.28 -6.65 -11.93
N ALA A 331 -0.47 -5.89 -12.66
CA ALA A 331 -0.91 -5.18 -13.86
C ALA A 331 -1.41 -6.15 -14.94
N TYR A 332 -0.76 -7.31 -15.10
CA TYR A 332 -1.21 -8.36 -16.01
C TYR A 332 -2.58 -8.90 -15.59
N VAL A 333 -2.78 -9.21 -14.30
CA VAL A 333 -4.09 -9.64 -13.79
C VAL A 333 -5.16 -8.59 -14.07
N CYS A 334 -4.86 -7.32 -13.82
CA CYS A 334 -5.82 -6.24 -14.04
C CYS A 334 -6.15 -6.07 -15.54
N TYR A 335 -5.13 -6.12 -16.39
CA TYR A 335 -5.27 -6.10 -17.85
C TYR A 335 -6.16 -7.25 -18.33
N ARG A 336 -5.92 -8.47 -17.81
CA ARG A 336 -6.71 -9.66 -18.11
C ARG A 336 -8.18 -9.47 -17.71
N GLN A 337 -8.44 -8.91 -16.54
CA GLN A 337 -9.79 -8.66 -16.01
C GLN A 337 -10.53 -7.51 -16.72
N GLY A 338 -9.88 -6.82 -17.66
CA GLY A 338 -10.52 -5.79 -18.47
C GLY A 338 -10.49 -4.40 -17.86
N TYR A 339 -9.81 -4.18 -16.73
CA TYR A 339 -9.61 -2.83 -16.20
C TYR A 339 -8.88 -1.94 -17.21
N THR A 340 -9.20 -0.66 -17.25
CA THR A 340 -8.43 0.34 -18.00
C THR A 340 -7.38 1.00 -17.11
N VAL A 341 -6.35 1.57 -17.72
CA VAL A 341 -5.37 2.40 -17.00
C VAL A 341 -6.06 3.58 -16.30
N GLN A 342 -6.99 4.24 -16.99
CA GLN A 342 -7.77 5.36 -16.42
C GLN A 342 -8.56 4.96 -15.18
N GLN A 343 -9.27 3.82 -15.20
CA GLN A 343 -10.05 3.33 -14.06
C GLN A 343 -9.18 3.11 -12.82
N LEU A 344 -8.03 2.46 -13.00
CA LEU A 344 -7.10 2.20 -11.89
C LEU A 344 -6.44 3.50 -11.41
N TYR A 345 -6.14 4.43 -12.31
CA TYR A 345 -5.59 5.74 -11.98
C TYR A 345 -6.59 6.60 -11.18
N GLU A 346 -7.85 6.62 -11.57
CA GLU A 346 -8.91 7.38 -10.89
C GLU A 346 -9.27 6.79 -9.53
N ALA A 347 -9.15 5.47 -9.36
CA ALA A 347 -9.43 4.78 -8.09
C ALA A 347 -8.45 5.12 -6.96
N ILE A 348 -7.30 5.75 -7.27
CA ILE A 348 -6.29 6.20 -6.30
C ILE A 348 -6.55 7.67 -5.94
N ALA A 349 -6.72 7.96 -4.66
CA ALA A 349 -6.84 9.34 -4.19
C ALA A 349 -5.49 10.08 -4.31
N PRO A 350 -5.46 11.38 -4.67
CA PRO A 350 -4.22 12.14 -4.76
C PRO A 350 -3.36 12.08 -3.49
N GLU A 351 -4.00 12.03 -2.32
CA GLU A 351 -3.38 11.98 -1.00
C GLU A 351 -2.73 10.62 -0.70
N GLU A 352 -3.13 9.56 -1.40
CA GLU A 352 -2.56 8.23 -1.25
C GLU A 352 -1.19 8.10 -1.94
N VAL A 353 -0.93 8.97 -2.93
CA VAL A 353 0.33 9.03 -3.67
C VAL A 353 1.35 9.92 -2.94
N VAL A 354 1.14 10.23 -1.67
CA VAL A 354 1.98 11.14 -0.90
C VAL A 354 2.81 10.36 0.08
N HIS A 355 4.08 10.69 0.08
CA HIS A 355 4.98 10.38 1.17
C HIS A 355 5.41 11.76 1.66
N GLY A 356 5.32 12.02 2.97
CA GLY A 356 5.42 13.38 3.53
C GLY A 356 6.70 14.14 3.18
N THR A 357 6.98 15.25 3.85
CA THR A 357 8.16 16.12 3.62
C THR A 357 9.53 15.40 3.55
N SER A 358 9.61 14.12 3.96
CA SER A 358 10.81 13.28 3.92
C SER A 358 10.68 11.97 3.13
N GLY A 359 9.63 11.76 2.33
CA GLY A 359 9.27 10.45 1.78
C GLY A 359 9.54 10.33 0.28
N ALA A 360 10.42 9.40 -0.11
CA ALA A 360 10.95 9.27 -1.46
C ALA A 360 9.95 8.65 -2.46
N LEU A 361 8.99 9.45 -2.90
CA LEU A 361 8.53 9.34 -4.28
C LEU A 361 9.37 10.26 -5.17
N PRO A 362 9.51 9.95 -6.47
CA PRO A 362 10.56 10.49 -7.33
C PRO A 362 10.54 12.01 -7.46
N VAL A 363 9.36 12.60 -7.33
CA VAL A 363 9.16 14.02 -7.60
C VAL A 363 8.86 14.73 -6.29
N ALA A 364 9.92 15.17 -5.61
CA ALA A 364 9.79 16.19 -4.58
C ALA A 364 9.55 17.55 -5.27
N ALA A 365 8.40 18.17 -5.01
CA ALA A 365 8.09 19.53 -5.45
C ALA A 365 7.96 20.43 -4.23
N GLU A 366 8.24 21.73 -4.39
CA GLU A 366 8.06 22.72 -3.32
C GLU A 366 6.61 22.75 -2.82
N ASN A 367 5.66 22.52 -3.74
CA ASN A 367 4.24 22.38 -3.44
C ASN A 367 3.87 20.90 -3.33
N PRO A 368 3.39 20.41 -2.16
CA PRO A 368 2.89 19.05 -2.01
C PRO A 368 1.86 18.68 -3.07
N ALA A 369 0.90 19.56 -3.38
CA ALA A 369 -0.15 19.27 -4.36
C ALA A 369 0.42 18.97 -5.78
N GLU A 370 1.50 19.64 -6.16
CA GLU A 370 2.19 19.37 -7.43
C GLU A 370 2.97 18.06 -7.39
N SER A 371 3.60 17.75 -6.26
CA SER A 371 4.23 16.44 -6.03
C SER A 371 3.21 15.31 -6.15
N HIS A 372 2.01 15.47 -5.59
CA HIS A 372 0.94 14.48 -5.68
C HIS A 372 0.55 14.22 -7.13
N LYS A 373 0.30 15.30 -7.89
CA LYS A 373 -0.05 15.22 -9.32
C LYS A 373 1.06 14.55 -10.13
N ALA A 374 2.32 14.93 -9.91
CA ALA A 374 3.47 14.38 -10.63
C ALA A 374 3.70 12.90 -10.34
N ASN A 375 3.66 12.48 -9.08
CA ASN A 375 3.84 11.08 -8.71
C ASN A 375 2.67 10.21 -9.20
N LYS A 376 1.44 10.73 -9.12
CA LYS A 376 0.26 10.03 -9.65
C LYS A 376 0.37 9.84 -11.16
N LEU A 377 0.79 10.88 -11.90
CA LEU A 377 1.05 10.79 -13.34
C LEU A 377 2.13 9.74 -13.66
N LEU A 378 3.23 9.72 -12.91
CA LEU A 378 4.29 8.72 -13.11
C LEU A 378 3.77 7.30 -12.88
N PHE A 379 2.96 7.07 -11.83
CA PHE A 379 2.31 5.79 -11.59
C PHE A 379 1.50 5.32 -12.81
N GLY A 380 0.68 6.20 -13.38
CA GLY A 380 -0.11 5.81 -14.54
C GLY A 380 0.71 5.67 -15.83
N GLN A 381 1.84 6.37 -15.99
CA GLN A 381 2.79 6.14 -17.09
C GLN A 381 3.41 4.73 -17.00
N TRP A 382 3.82 4.29 -15.79
CA TRP A 382 4.31 2.92 -15.57
C TRP A 382 3.25 1.90 -15.96
N LEU A 383 2.01 2.11 -15.52
CA LEU A 383 0.89 1.22 -15.84
C LEU A 383 0.60 1.19 -17.34
N SER A 384 0.66 2.34 -18.01
CA SER A 384 0.47 2.48 -19.46
C SER A 384 1.52 1.69 -20.24
N ILE A 385 2.80 1.79 -19.86
CA ILE A 385 3.91 1.05 -20.51
C ILE A 385 3.69 -0.46 -20.40
N VAL A 386 3.31 -0.95 -19.22
CA VAL A 386 3.05 -2.38 -19.00
C VAL A 386 1.85 -2.84 -19.83
N TYR A 387 0.75 -2.08 -19.85
CA TYR A 387 -0.45 -2.38 -20.64
C TYR A 387 -0.19 -2.39 -22.15
N MET A 388 0.55 -1.39 -22.65
CA MET A 388 0.96 -1.32 -24.06
C MET A 388 1.88 -2.47 -24.42
N THR A 389 2.78 -2.88 -23.52
CA THR A 389 3.64 -4.06 -23.72
C THR A 389 2.79 -5.32 -23.89
N PHE A 390 1.80 -5.54 -23.00
CA PHE A 390 0.93 -6.70 -23.12
C PHE A 390 0.12 -6.73 -24.41
N ALA A 391 -0.43 -5.59 -24.84
CA ALA A 391 -1.16 -5.52 -26.10
C ALA A 391 -0.28 -5.72 -27.32
N GLN A 392 0.93 -5.13 -27.37
CA GLN A 392 1.86 -5.33 -28.49
C GLN A 392 2.34 -6.78 -28.60
N MET A 393 2.40 -7.49 -27.47
CA MET A 393 2.70 -8.92 -27.41
C MET A 393 1.50 -9.83 -27.67
N GLY A 394 0.31 -9.26 -27.94
CA GLY A 394 -0.90 -10.03 -28.25
C GLY A 394 -1.50 -10.76 -27.06
N ALA A 395 -1.25 -10.30 -25.82
CA ALA A 395 -1.93 -10.83 -24.65
C ALA A 395 -3.44 -10.59 -24.77
N LYS A 396 -4.26 -11.63 -24.54
CA LYS A 396 -5.72 -11.48 -24.63
C LYS A 396 -6.25 -10.72 -23.43
N ARG A 397 -7.16 -9.77 -23.63
CA ARG A 397 -7.90 -9.03 -22.60
C ARG A 397 -9.35 -9.53 -22.53
N GLU A 398 -9.87 -9.76 -21.33
CA GLU A 398 -11.27 -10.17 -21.16
C GLU A 398 -12.21 -8.95 -21.24
N GLY A 399 -13.46 -9.17 -21.68
CA GLY A 399 -14.50 -8.14 -21.62
C GLY A 399 -14.75 -7.31 -22.90
N GLY A 400 -14.22 -7.70 -24.07
CA GLY A 400 -14.59 -7.07 -25.36
C GLY A 400 -14.19 -5.60 -25.52
N ALA A 401 -13.37 -5.08 -24.60
CA ALA A 401 -12.99 -3.69 -24.49
C ALA A 401 -12.00 -3.19 -25.58
N GLU A 402 -11.78 -3.96 -26.65
CA GLU A 402 -11.03 -3.51 -27.83
C GLU A 402 -11.64 -2.24 -28.45
N SER A 403 -12.93 -1.98 -28.21
CA SER A 403 -13.64 -0.79 -28.70
C SER A 403 -13.56 0.43 -27.79
N THR A 404 -13.04 0.32 -26.56
CA THR A 404 -12.93 1.46 -25.65
C THR A 404 -11.64 2.21 -25.94
N GLU A 405 -11.72 3.35 -26.60
CA GLU A 405 -10.60 4.28 -26.73
C GLU A 405 -10.07 4.67 -25.32
N GLY A 406 -8.79 5.00 -25.19
CA GLY A 406 -8.22 5.39 -23.89
C GLY A 406 -7.81 4.25 -22.96
N TRP A 407 -8.00 2.98 -23.32
CA TRP A 407 -7.86 1.90 -22.35
C TRP A 407 -6.45 1.67 -21.79
N ALA A 408 -5.41 2.06 -22.55
CA ALA A 408 -4.00 1.81 -22.24
C ALA A 408 -3.22 3.03 -21.74
N TRP A 409 -3.89 4.18 -21.59
CA TRP A 409 -3.24 5.43 -21.17
C TRP A 409 -4.14 6.24 -20.24
N ILE A 410 -3.59 7.30 -19.66
CA ILE A 410 -4.31 8.22 -18.80
C ILE A 410 -4.79 9.41 -19.65
N GLU A 411 -6.07 9.73 -19.56
CA GLU A 411 -6.60 10.98 -20.09
C GLU A 411 -6.45 12.07 -19.03
N THR A 412 -5.74 13.15 -19.38
CA THR A 412 -5.67 14.32 -18.50
C THR A 412 -6.71 15.35 -18.94
N PRO A 413 -7.60 15.81 -18.04
CA PRO A 413 -8.72 16.69 -18.39
C PRO A 413 -8.26 18.04 -18.94
N GLU A 414 -7.04 18.46 -18.61
CA GLU A 414 -6.49 19.75 -19.02
C GLU A 414 -5.93 19.72 -20.47
N GLN A 415 -5.70 18.55 -21.07
CA GLN A 415 -4.94 18.45 -22.34
C GLN A 415 -5.28 17.19 -23.17
N SER A 416 -6.53 17.05 -23.64
CA SER A 416 -6.97 15.91 -24.46
C SER A 416 -5.99 15.55 -25.59
N ASP A 417 -5.53 16.55 -26.34
CA ASP A 417 -4.64 16.34 -27.49
C ASP A 417 -3.22 15.96 -27.06
N ARG A 418 -2.73 16.48 -25.93
CA ARG A 418 -1.39 16.17 -25.41
C ARG A 418 -1.33 14.76 -24.82
N GLY A 419 -2.38 14.33 -24.14
CA GLY A 419 -2.49 12.96 -23.62
C GLY A 419 -2.41 11.92 -24.73
N VAL A 420 -3.09 12.16 -25.86
CA VAL A 420 -3.02 11.28 -27.03
C VAL A 420 -1.61 11.25 -27.63
N ILE A 421 -0.96 12.40 -27.80
CA ILE A 421 0.43 12.46 -28.30
C ILE A 421 1.39 11.71 -27.37
N GLU A 422 1.22 11.85 -26.06
CA GLU A 422 2.02 11.14 -25.07
C GLU A 422 1.79 9.62 -25.13
N ALA A 423 0.55 9.17 -25.29
CA ALA A 423 0.22 7.76 -25.49
C ALA A 423 0.92 7.19 -26.73
N TYR A 424 0.92 7.91 -27.86
CA TYR A 424 1.65 7.49 -29.06
C TYR A 424 3.17 7.38 -28.82
N ARG A 425 3.75 8.35 -28.10
CA ARG A 425 5.18 8.30 -27.74
C ARG A 425 5.53 7.11 -26.86
N LEU A 426 4.69 6.80 -25.87
CA LEU A 426 4.87 5.62 -25.03
C LEU A 426 4.73 4.33 -25.84
N ALA A 427 3.78 4.26 -26.76
CA ALA A 427 3.61 3.10 -27.64
C ALA A 427 4.82 2.89 -28.56
N ASP A 428 5.35 3.96 -29.15
CA ASP A 428 6.57 3.93 -29.98
C ASP A 428 7.80 3.52 -29.16
N PHE A 429 7.91 4.04 -27.92
CA PHE A 429 8.96 3.63 -26.99
C PHE A 429 8.91 2.13 -26.70
N VAL A 430 7.74 1.57 -26.36
CA VAL A 430 7.56 0.14 -26.09
C VAL A 430 7.92 -0.68 -27.33
N LYS A 431 7.42 -0.27 -28.51
CA LYS A 431 7.68 -0.96 -29.78
C LYS A 431 9.16 -1.01 -30.11
N ASN A 432 9.85 0.11 -29.96
CA ASN A 432 11.28 0.21 -30.20
C ASN A 432 12.09 -0.63 -29.20
N THR A 433 11.67 -0.65 -27.93
CA THR A 433 12.31 -1.46 -26.88
C THR A 433 12.17 -2.95 -27.18
N LEU A 434 10.96 -3.41 -27.54
CA LEU A 434 10.73 -4.81 -27.93
C LEU A 434 11.53 -5.20 -29.18
N ARG A 435 11.63 -4.32 -30.18
CA ARG A 435 12.45 -4.55 -31.37
C ARG A 435 13.93 -4.71 -31.01
N ILE A 436 14.48 -3.79 -30.20
CA ILE A 436 15.88 -3.85 -29.78
C ILE A 436 16.16 -5.14 -29.00
N GLN A 437 15.25 -5.53 -28.10
CA GLN A 437 15.38 -6.76 -27.34
C GLN A 437 15.42 -7.99 -28.26
N ALA A 438 14.54 -8.06 -29.26
CA ALA A 438 14.54 -9.14 -30.25
C ALA A 438 15.85 -9.18 -31.08
N GLU A 439 16.35 -8.01 -31.53
CA GLU A 439 17.64 -7.89 -32.25
C GLU A 439 18.83 -8.36 -31.38
N THR A 440 18.79 -8.12 -30.07
CA THR A 440 19.83 -8.56 -29.13
C THR A 440 19.79 -10.07 -28.89
N GLU A 441 18.61 -10.63 -28.65
CA GLU A 441 18.43 -12.07 -28.45
C GLU A 441 18.85 -12.90 -29.68
N GLU A 442 18.61 -12.38 -30.89
CA GLU A 442 19.07 -13.00 -32.14
C GLU A 442 20.61 -13.02 -32.25
N LYS A 443 21.28 -11.95 -31.82
CA LYS A 443 22.75 -11.84 -31.86
C LYS A 443 23.45 -12.71 -30.81
N GLU A 444 22.83 -12.89 -29.66
CA GLU A 444 23.42 -13.63 -28.53
C GLU A 444 23.26 -15.16 -28.64
N GLY A 445 22.55 -15.67 -29.66
CA GLY A 445 22.49 -17.12 -29.96
C GLY A 445 21.69 -17.95 -28.94
N GLY A 446 20.57 -17.39 -28.45
CA GLY A 446 19.81 -17.75 -27.26
C GLY A 446 19.67 -19.22 -26.85
N GLY A 447 20.19 -19.53 -25.65
CA GLY A 447 19.68 -20.58 -24.78
C GLY A 447 18.66 -19.99 -23.80
N LEU A 448 17.41 -20.47 -23.85
CA LEU A 448 16.28 -19.87 -23.14
C LEU A 448 16.36 -19.98 -21.60
N GLU A 449 17.17 -20.90 -21.06
CA GLU A 449 17.34 -21.09 -19.60
C GLU A 449 18.19 -20.02 -18.90
N VAL A 450 18.98 -19.23 -19.64
CA VAL A 450 19.80 -18.14 -19.04
C VAL A 450 18.95 -16.88 -18.77
N THR A 451 17.71 -16.84 -19.28
CA THR A 451 16.90 -15.61 -19.34
C THR A 451 16.36 -15.12 -18.00
N ARG A 452 16.01 -15.99 -17.04
CA ARG A 452 15.44 -15.54 -15.75
C ARG A 452 16.47 -14.75 -14.94
N THR A 453 17.64 -15.34 -14.71
CA THR A 453 18.75 -14.67 -14.03
C THR A 453 19.24 -13.51 -14.88
N ALA A 454 19.28 -13.62 -16.21
CA ALA A 454 19.73 -12.52 -17.06
C ALA A 454 18.76 -11.33 -17.05
N ALA A 455 17.44 -11.48 -16.96
CA ALA A 455 16.52 -10.34 -16.91
C ALA A 455 16.47 -9.68 -15.53
N GLU A 456 16.51 -10.47 -14.45
CA GLU A 456 16.62 -9.95 -13.08
C GLU A 456 17.99 -9.28 -12.86
N THR A 457 19.07 -9.91 -13.36
CA THR A 457 20.42 -9.36 -13.30
C THR A 457 20.57 -8.20 -14.27
N ALA A 458 19.99 -8.25 -15.47
CA ALA A 458 19.97 -7.13 -16.41
C ALA A 458 19.15 -5.99 -15.85
N PHE A 459 18.07 -6.21 -15.09
CA PHE A 459 17.39 -5.13 -14.38
C PHE A 459 18.36 -4.47 -13.40
N PHE A 460 18.99 -5.22 -12.50
CA PHE A 460 19.99 -4.65 -11.57
C PHE A 460 21.23 -4.05 -12.26
N GLU A 461 21.70 -4.66 -13.32
CA GLU A 461 22.82 -4.19 -14.11
C GLU A 461 22.42 -2.97 -14.93
N HIS A 462 21.22 -2.86 -15.50
CA HIS A 462 20.73 -1.65 -16.19
C HIS A 462 20.65 -0.45 -15.25
N PHE A 463 20.37 -0.69 -13.97
CA PHE A 463 20.35 0.35 -12.95
C PHE A 463 21.77 0.78 -12.56
N LYS A 464 22.76 -0.12 -12.67
CA LYS A 464 24.18 0.18 -12.38
C LYS A 464 24.98 0.59 -13.63
N SER A 465 24.54 0.18 -14.81
CA SER A 465 25.18 0.28 -16.12
C SER A 465 24.36 1.25 -16.97
N SER A 466 24.76 2.52 -16.91
CA SER A 466 24.20 3.60 -17.73
C SER A 466 24.35 3.35 -19.25
N ASP A 467 25.17 2.40 -19.66
CA ASP A 467 25.61 2.25 -21.05
C ASP A 467 24.51 1.72 -22.00
N GLU A 468 23.64 0.81 -21.55
CA GLU A 468 22.59 0.26 -22.42
C GLU A 468 21.45 1.28 -22.63
N VAL A 469 21.02 1.97 -21.56
CA VAL A 469 20.10 3.11 -21.64
C VAL A 469 20.69 4.21 -22.51
N SER A 470 21.98 4.50 -22.36
CA SER A 470 22.68 5.50 -23.18
C SER A 470 22.68 5.10 -24.65
N ARG A 471 22.85 3.81 -24.99
CA ARG A 471 22.76 3.32 -26.37
C ARG A 471 21.34 3.42 -26.92
N MET A 472 20.32 3.08 -26.13
CA MET A 472 18.91 3.21 -26.53
C MET A 472 18.53 4.67 -26.74
N ALA A 473 18.86 5.54 -25.79
CA ALA A 473 18.65 6.99 -25.88
C ALA A 473 19.41 7.56 -27.09
N GLN A 474 20.64 7.12 -27.33
CA GLN A 474 21.43 7.55 -28.48
C GLN A 474 20.82 7.08 -29.81
N LYS A 475 20.33 5.83 -29.90
CA LYS A 475 19.61 5.33 -31.08
C LYS A 475 18.32 6.12 -31.33
N GLN A 476 17.59 6.50 -30.27
CA GLN A 476 16.40 7.36 -30.39
C GLN A 476 16.74 8.81 -30.78
N VAL A 477 17.88 9.33 -30.36
CA VAL A 477 18.40 10.64 -30.80
C VAL A 477 18.79 10.59 -32.28
N GLU A 478 19.47 9.52 -32.71
CA GLU A 478 19.83 9.29 -34.11
C GLU A 478 18.58 9.13 -35.01
N GLU A 479 17.48 8.59 -34.47
CA GLU A 479 16.18 8.47 -35.14
C GLU A 479 15.34 9.78 -35.12
N GLY A 480 15.90 10.90 -34.63
CA GLY A 480 15.32 12.25 -34.83
C GLY A 480 14.74 12.93 -33.59
N THR A 481 14.96 12.38 -32.39
CA THR A 481 14.53 13.02 -31.13
C THR A 481 15.59 14.00 -30.65
N SER A 482 15.31 15.31 -30.72
CA SER A 482 16.21 16.40 -30.32
C SER A 482 16.54 16.34 -28.82
N VAL A 483 17.65 15.67 -28.45
CA VAL A 483 18.26 15.73 -27.12
C VAL A 483 19.70 16.20 -27.25
N VAL A 484 20.06 17.27 -26.53
CA VAL A 484 21.44 17.79 -26.48
C VAL A 484 22.29 16.82 -25.68
N LYS A 485 23.28 16.20 -26.33
CA LYS A 485 24.22 15.28 -25.70
C LYS A 485 25.23 16.06 -24.85
N VAL A 486 25.15 15.92 -23.53
CA VAL A 486 26.22 16.34 -22.61
C VAL A 486 27.03 15.07 -22.28
N GLU A 487 28.24 14.96 -22.84
CA GLU A 487 29.14 13.83 -22.62
C GLU A 487 29.89 13.93 -21.29
N ASP A 488 29.17 13.92 -20.18
CA ASP A 488 29.76 13.82 -18.84
C ASP A 488 29.31 12.52 -18.17
N PRO A 489 30.18 11.50 -18.05
CA PRO A 489 29.89 10.25 -17.36
C PRO A 489 29.43 10.43 -15.91
N SER A 490 29.87 11.50 -15.24
CA SER A 490 29.47 11.80 -13.85
C SER A 490 28.05 12.35 -13.76
N LEU A 491 27.55 13.00 -14.83
CA LEU A 491 26.17 13.50 -14.92
C LEU A 491 25.17 12.43 -15.41
N ARG A 492 25.64 11.32 -15.97
CA ARG A 492 24.76 10.23 -16.43
C ARG A 492 24.11 9.48 -15.26
N ALA A 493 24.85 9.25 -14.19
CA ALA A 493 24.35 8.56 -13.00
C ALA A 493 23.33 9.39 -12.21
N SER A 494 23.27 10.71 -12.43
CA SER A 494 22.39 11.64 -11.71
C SER A 494 21.23 12.18 -12.55
N SER A 495 21.11 11.81 -13.83
CA SER A 495 20.03 12.29 -14.69
C SER A 495 18.70 11.59 -14.35
N PRO A 496 17.69 12.30 -13.82
CA PRO A 496 16.41 11.70 -13.48
C PRO A 496 15.69 11.10 -14.69
N LEU A 497 15.90 11.69 -15.87
CA LEU A 497 15.32 11.20 -17.13
C LEU A 497 15.91 9.85 -17.54
N LEU A 498 17.24 9.67 -17.45
CA LEU A 498 17.87 8.40 -17.79
C LEU A 498 17.44 7.29 -16.82
N THR A 499 17.34 7.62 -15.52
CA THR A 499 16.81 6.70 -14.51
C THR A 499 15.38 6.28 -14.85
N MET A 500 14.52 7.23 -15.20
CA MET A 500 13.13 6.95 -15.61
C MET A 500 13.06 6.07 -16.86
N LEU A 501 13.85 6.37 -17.90
CA LEU A 501 13.91 5.55 -19.12
C LEU A 501 14.44 4.14 -18.84
N SER A 502 15.39 3.99 -17.90
CA SER A 502 15.87 2.70 -17.45
C SER A 502 14.75 1.90 -16.78
N HIS A 503 13.98 2.54 -15.90
CA HIS A 503 12.82 1.91 -15.25
C HIS A 503 11.80 1.44 -16.30
N PHE A 504 11.46 2.31 -17.26
CA PHE A 504 10.54 1.99 -18.34
C PHE A 504 11.01 0.81 -19.19
N THR A 505 12.30 0.78 -19.53
CA THR A 505 12.91 -0.35 -20.26
C THR A 505 12.80 -1.65 -19.45
N GLY A 506 13.10 -1.58 -18.16
CA GLY A 506 12.98 -2.70 -17.23
C GLY A 506 11.56 -3.26 -17.14
N LEU A 507 10.55 -2.38 -17.09
CA LEU A 507 9.13 -2.79 -17.11
C LEU A 507 8.76 -3.54 -18.39
N VAL A 508 9.21 -3.06 -19.56
CA VAL A 508 8.97 -3.73 -20.84
C VAL A 508 9.60 -5.13 -20.84
N LYS A 509 10.87 -5.24 -20.44
CA LYS A 509 11.60 -6.52 -20.39
C LYS A 509 10.93 -7.52 -19.43
N LEU A 510 10.59 -7.10 -18.21
CA LEU A 510 9.91 -7.96 -17.22
C LEU A 510 8.51 -8.38 -17.68
N SER A 511 7.77 -7.48 -18.34
CA SER A 511 6.45 -7.78 -18.91
C SER A 511 6.54 -8.83 -20.03
N LEU A 512 7.53 -8.70 -20.91
CA LEU A 512 7.84 -9.67 -21.97
C LEU A 512 8.15 -11.05 -21.37
N ASP A 513 9.00 -11.11 -20.35
CA ASP A 513 9.39 -12.37 -19.70
C ASP A 513 8.24 -13.02 -18.95
N LEU A 514 7.37 -12.23 -18.30
CA LEU A 514 6.15 -12.74 -17.70
C LEU A 514 5.26 -13.43 -18.74
N LEU A 515 5.02 -12.78 -19.89
CA LEU A 515 4.19 -13.35 -20.95
C LEU A 515 4.78 -14.63 -21.55
N ARG A 516 6.10 -14.66 -21.79
CA ARG A 516 6.79 -15.86 -22.28
C ARG A 516 6.63 -17.03 -21.31
N ARG A 517 6.80 -16.80 -20.01
CA ARG A 517 6.60 -17.82 -18.97
C ARG A 517 5.17 -18.35 -18.97
N ARG A 518 4.17 -17.48 -19.08
CA ARG A 518 2.75 -17.87 -19.14
C ARG A 518 2.44 -18.70 -20.39
N GLN A 519 2.93 -18.29 -21.55
CA GLN A 519 2.76 -19.05 -22.80
C GLN A 519 3.38 -20.45 -22.72
N GLN A 520 4.57 -20.58 -22.11
CA GLN A 520 5.20 -21.88 -21.89
C GLN A 520 4.40 -22.78 -20.95
N GLN A 521 3.87 -22.22 -19.87
CA GLN A 521 2.99 -22.95 -18.96
C GLN A 521 1.71 -23.42 -19.68
N GLU A 522 1.09 -22.58 -20.49
CA GLU A 522 -0.10 -22.94 -21.29
C GLU A 522 0.21 -24.05 -22.32
N MET A 523 1.36 -23.99 -22.97
CA MET A 523 1.81 -25.05 -23.90
C MET A 523 2.09 -26.37 -23.18
N ALA A 524 2.67 -26.34 -21.97
CA ALA A 524 2.91 -27.53 -21.15
C ALA A 524 1.61 -28.19 -20.66
N VAL A 525 0.61 -27.38 -20.30
CA VAL A 525 -0.73 -27.89 -19.91
C VAL A 525 -1.48 -28.45 -21.12
N SER A 526 -1.35 -27.82 -22.29
CA SER A 526 -1.98 -28.30 -23.53
C SER A 526 -1.39 -29.63 -24.02
N SER A 527 -0.07 -29.79 -23.92
CA SER A 527 0.61 -31.03 -24.34
C SER A 527 0.29 -32.22 -23.44
N THR A 528 0.09 -31.99 -22.13
CA THR A 528 -0.30 -33.05 -21.19
C THR A 528 -1.76 -33.51 -21.36
N THR A 529 -2.65 -32.60 -21.76
CA THR A 529 -4.08 -32.93 -21.95
C THR A 529 -4.35 -33.73 -23.23
N THR A 530 -3.56 -33.52 -24.29
CA THR A 530 -3.78 -34.18 -25.59
C THR A 530 -3.18 -35.60 -25.67
N GLY A 531 -2.37 -35.98 -24.67
CA GLY A 531 -1.72 -37.29 -24.58
C GLY A 531 -2.48 -38.35 -23.76
N GLN A 532 -3.63 -37.98 -23.19
CA GLN A 532 -4.59 -38.89 -22.54
C GLN A 532 -5.77 -39.14 -23.50
#